data_AF-A0A290ZS00-F1
#
_entry.id   AF-A0A290ZS00-F1
#
_cell.length_a   1.000
_cell.length_b   1.000
_cell.length_c   1.000
_cell.angle_alpha   90.00
_cell.angle_beta   90.00
_cell.angle_gamma   90.00
#
_symmetry.space_group_name_H-M   'P 1'
#
loop_
_entity.id
_entity.type
_entity.pdbx_description
1 polymer ?
#
loop_
_entity_poly.entity_id
_entity_poly.type
_entity_poly.pdbx_seq_one_letter_code
_entity_poly.pdbx_strand_id
1 'polypeptide(L)'
;MSDQDKRGQAGGQSGAVPSSRRRFLKDAAGVAGGAGLLALGAGLYARQASALPATAIRPPGALAEAAFLAACVRCGLCVRGCPYDTLQLARLGDGVATGTPYFEARKIPCEMCDDIPCVAACPTGALDRGLKDIGKAKMGLAVLIDQENCLNFLGLRCDVCYRVCPVIDKAITLERIHNPRSDRHAMLLPTVHSEHCTGCGKCEKSCVLPGEAAIKVLPVRLAQGSKAEHYLRGWEEKKAAGESLIGEQVELPVRGLEGKAHGDTRVGPGEGPAGDEQAVPDYKPFPKPGGLDSGWKP
;
A
#
# COMPACT_ATOMS: atom_id res chain seq x y z
N MET A 1 70.14 74.37 -7.97
CA MET A 1 70.59 73.66 -6.77
C MET A 1 69.55 72.61 -6.48
N SER A 2 69.64 71.43 -7.09
CA SER A 2 70.59 70.38 -6.74
C SER A 2 70.37 69.97 -5.28
N ASP A 3 69.62 68.91 -5.05
CA ASP A 3 70.25 67.79 -4.36
C ASP A 3 69.63 66.46 -4.76
N GLN A 4 70.53 65.54 -5.06
CA GLN A 4 70.28 64.15 -5.36
C GLN A 4 70.23 63.41 -4.03
N ASP A 5 69.35 62.42 -3.89
CA ASP A 5 69.83 61.19 -3.25
C ASP A 5 69.15 59.96 -3.86
N LYS A 6 69.97 59.17 -4.55
CA LYS A 6 69.63 57.86 -5.11
C LYS A 6 70.08 56.81 -4.09
N ARG A 7 69.16 55.98 -3.59
CA ARG A 7 69.49 54.60 -3.23
C ARG A 7 68.39 53.66 -3.73
N GLY A 8 68.81 52.75 -4.61
CA GLY A 8 67.95 51.72 -5.16
C GLY A 8 67.74 50.55 -4.20
N GLN A 9 66.75 49.74 -4.55
CA GLN A 9 66.74 48.32 -4.24
C GLN A 9 65.99 47.60 -5.36
N ALA A 10 66.76 46.86 -6.15
CA ALA A 10 66.27 45.86 -7.07
C ALA A 10 65.77 44.65 -6.26
N GLY A 11 64.49 44.33 -6.38
CA GLY A 11 63.90 43.08 -5.93
C GLY A 11 63.38 42.31 -7.13
N GLY A 12 64.21 41.42 -7.68
CA GLY A 12 63.84 40.54 -8.78
C GLY A 12 62.71 39.60 -8.36
N GLN A 13 61.54 39.75 -8.98
CA GLN A 13 60.50 38.73 -8.94
C GLN A 13 60.80 37.69 -10.02
N SER A 14 61.48 36.61 -9.62
CA SER A 14 61.66 35.41 -10.42
C SER A 14 60.31 34.71 -10.60
N GLY A 15 59.55 35.10 -11.63
CA GLY A 15 58.35 34.40 -12.06
C GLY A 15 58.72 33.04 -12.64
N ALA A 16 58.66 31.97 -11.84
CA ALA A 16 58.76 30.61 -12.34
C ALA A 16 57.60 30.33 -13.29
N VAL A 17 57.89 30.16 -14.59
CA VAL A 17 56.91 29.75 -15.60
C VAL A 17 56.41 28.35 -15.22
N PRO A 18 55.12 28.13 -14.93
CA PRO A 18 54.63 26.80 -14.60
C PRO A 18 54.79 25.87 -15.81
N SER A 19 55.35 24.69 -15.59
CA SER A 19 55.53 23.68 -16.64
C SER A 19 54.18 23.35 -17.31
N SER A 20 54.17 23.22 -18.64
CA SER A 20 52.93 22.98 -19.42
C SER A 20 52.16 21.76 -18.94
N ARG A 21 52.87 20.74 -18.45
CA ARG A 21 52.29 19.53 -17.83
C ARG A 21 51.50 19.84 -16.55
N ARG A 22 52.01 20.71 -15.67
CA ARG A 22 51.32 21.06 -14.41
C ARG A 22 50.06 21.89 -14.68
N ARG A 23 50.10 22.76 -15.68
CA ARG A 23 48.93 23.54 -16.12
C ARG A 23 47.87 22.62 -16.74
N PHE A 24 48.28 21.75 -17.65
CA PHE A 24 47.39 20.75 -18.26
C PHE A 24 46.71 19.84 -17.23
N LEU A 25 47.46 19.29 -16.25
CA LEU A 25 46.87 18.44 -15.21
C LEU A 25 45.88 19.19 -14.31
N LYS A 26 46.13 20.47 -13.99
CA LYS A 26 45.20 21.31 -13.21
C LYS A 26 43.93 21.63 -14.00
N ASP A 27 44.08 21.98 -15.27
CA ASP A 27 42.95 22.29 -16.16
C ASP A 27 42.10 21.03 -16.39
N ALA A 28 42.74 19.88 -16.63
CA ALA A 28 42.06 18.59 -16.77
C ALA A 28 41.34 18.17 -15.47
N ALA A 29 41.97 18.34 -14.30
CA ALA A 29 41.33 18.06 -13.01
C ALA A 29 40.16 19.01 -12.74
N GLY A 30 40.27 20.28 -13.10
CA GLY A 30 39.19 21.26 -12.98
C GLY A 30 37.99 20.92 -13.87
N VAL A 31 38.24 20.54 -15.12
CA VAL A 31 37.19 20.10 -16.06
C VAL A 31 36.54 18.80 -15.60
N ALA A 32 37.34 17.80 -15.19
CA ALA A 32 36.82 16.53 -14.69
C ALA A 32 35.99 16.71 -13.39
N GLY A 33 36.47 17.55 -12.46
CA GLY A 33 35.76 17.88 -11.23
C GLY A 33 34.45 18.64 -11.50
N GLY A 34 34.49 19.64 -12.41
CA GLY A 34 33.30 20.38 -12.82
C GLY A 34 32.26 19.51 -13.53
N ALA A 35 32.69 18.68 -14.47
CA ALA A 35 31.82 17.72 -15.15
C ALA A 35 31.24 16.69 -14.18
N GLY A 36 32.03 16.22 -13.20
CA GLY A 36 31.57 15.31 -12.15
C GLY A 36 30.47 15.93 -11.28
N LEU A 37 30.65 17.17 -10.82
CA LEU A 37 29.64 17.88 -10.02
C LEU A 37 28.36 18.16 -10.82
N LEU A 38 28.49 18.53 -12.10
CA LEU A 38 27.33 18.72 -12.98
C LEU A 38 26.59 17.42 -13.25
N ALA A 39 27.31 16.32 -13.50
CA ALA A 39 26.71 15.00 -13.69
C ALA A 39 25.99 14.51 -12.43
N LEU A 40 26.58 14.73 -11.25
CA LEU A 40 25.94 14.43 -9.96
C LEU A 40 24.68 15.27 -9.76
N GLY A 41 24.76 16.58 -9.99
CA GLY A 41 23.61 17.48 -9.89
C GLY A 41 22.47 17.09 -10.83
N ALA A 42 22.78 16.80 -12.10
CA ALA A 42 21.82 16.32 -13.08
C ALA A 42 21.22 14.96 -12.69
N GLY A 43 22.03 14.03 -12.18
CA GLY A 43 21.57 12.72 -11.72
C GLY A 43 20.62 12.79 -10.51
N LEU A 44 20.93 13.65 -9.53
CA LEU A 44 20.07 13.90 -8.38
C LEU A 44 18.74 14.55 -8.81
N TYR A 45 18.80 15.53 -9.71
CA TYR A 45 17.61 16.16 -10.25
C TYR A 45 16.73 15.17 -11.03
N ALA A 46 17.34 14.31 -11.87
CA ALA A 46 16.63 13.30 -12.62
C ALA A 46 15.90 12.30 -11.71
N ARG A 47 16.53 11.87 -10.61
CA ARG A 47 15.86 11.02 -9.61
C ARG A 47 14.67 11.70 -8.96
N GLN A 48 14.81 12.97 -8.59
CA GLN A 48 13.72 13.73 -7.99
C GLN A 48 12.55 13.93 -8.98
N ALA A 49 12.84 14.09 -10.27
CA ALA A 49 11.83 14.29 -11.30
C ALA A 49 10.89 13.09 -11.51
N SER A 50 11.29 11.90 -11.08
CA SER A 50 10.49 10.67 -11.15
C SER A 50 10.05 10.14 -9.78
N ALA A 51 10.28 10.90 -8.71
CA ALA A 51 10.02 10.43 -7.35
C ALA A 51 8.52 10.50 -7.03
N LEU A 52 8.00 9.44 -6.42
CA LEU A 52 6.67 9.39 -5.82
C LEU A 52 6.76 8.61 -4.49
N PRO A 53 6.70 9.29 -3.34
CA PRO A 53 6.72 8.66 -2.04
C PRO A 53 5.41 7.90 -1.80
N ALA A 54 5.44 6.92 -0.89
CA ALA A 54 4.30 6.03 -0.65
C ALA A 54 3.04 6.75 -0.12
N THR A 55 3.21 7.93 0.50
CA THR A 55 2.12 8.73 1.07
C THR A 55 1.49 9.71 0.07
N ALA A 56 2.13 9.93 -1.08
CA ALA A 56 1.63 10.84 -2.11
C ALA A 56 0.76 10.08 -3.12
N ILE A 57 -0.52 10.44 -3.16
CA ILE A 57 -1.53 9.81 -4.01
C ILE A 57 -1.89 10.76 -5.16
N ARG A 58 -2.03 10.20 -6.36
CA ARG A 58 -2.37 10.97 -7.56
C ARG A 58 -3.88 11.29 -7.61
N PRO A 59 -4.28 12.39 -8.28
CA PRO A 59 -5.69 12.73 -8.47
C PRO A 59 -6.49 11.61 -9.15
N PRO A 60 -7.84 11.63 -9.07
CA PRO A 60 -8.67 10.66 -9.79
C PRO A 60 -8.43 10.75 -11.30
N GLY A 61 -8.45 9.58 -11.95
CA GLY A 61 -8.21 9.46 -13.39
C GLY A 61 -6.74 9.58 -13.81
N ALA A 62 -5.79 9.71 -12.88
CA ALA A 62 -4.38 9.74 -13.26
C ALA A 62 -3.96 8.46 -14.00
N LEU A 63 -3.23 8.65 -15.10
CA LEU A 63 -2.59 7.55 -15.82
C LEU A 63 -1.54 6.85 -14.93
N ALA A 64 -1.05 5.70 -15.39
CA ALA A 64 0.11 5.05 -14.77
C ALA A 64 1.28 6.04 -14.67
N GLU A 65 2.03 6.00 -13.56
CA GLU A 65 2.95 7.07 -13.15
C GLU A 65 3.88 7.57 -14.28
N ALA A 66 4.50 6.68 -15.05
CA ALA A 66 5.37 7.09 -16.16
C ALA A 66 4.62 7.84 -17.27
N ALA A 67 3.43 7.36 -17.65
CA ALA A 67 2.58 8.01 -18.65
C ALA A 67 2.00 9.33 -18.12
N PHE A 68 1.64 9.38 -16.83
CA PHE A 68 1.20 10.59 -16.16
C PHE A 68 2.29 11.67 -16.18
N LEU A 69 3.53 11.33 -15.79
CA LEU A 69 4.65 12.27 -15.80
C LEU A 69 4.99 12.78 -17.21
N ALA A 70 4.83 11.93 -18.23
CA ALA A 70 5.04 12.33 -19.63
C ALA A 70 3.94 13.27 -20.14
N ALA A 71 2.68 13.07 -19.75
CA ALA A 71 1.55 13.87 -20.20
C ALA A 71 1.32 15.15 -19.36
N CYS A 72 1.78 15.19 -18.12
CA CYS A 72 1.53 16.31 -17.21
C CYS A 72 2.42 17.52 -17.54
N VAL A 73 1.81 18.58 -18.06
CA VAL A 73 2.50 19.87 -18.31
C VAL A 73 2.60 20.78 -17.08
N ARG A 74 2.29 20.27 -15.88
CA ARG A 74 2.44 20.99 -14.60
C ARG A 74 1.69 22.33 -14.53
N CYS A 75 0.55 22.45 -15.21
CA CYS A 75 -0.22 23.69 -15.31
C CYS A 75 -1.01 24.07 -14.04
N GLY A 76 -1.20 23.14 -13.09
CA GLY A 76 -1.96 23.38 -11.86
C GLY A 76 -3.48 23.55 -12.03
N LEU A 77 -4.04 23.33 -13.23
CA LEU A 77 -5.48 23.48 -13.47
C LEU A 77 -6.32 22.48 -12.66
N CYS A 78 -5.85 21.25 -12.49
CA CYS A 78 -6.52 20.25 -11.66
C CYS A 78 -6.59 20.64 -10.18
N VAL A 79 -5.55 21.32 -9.66
CA VAL A 79 -5.51 21.84 -8.30
C VAL A 79 -6.54 22.95 -8.12
N ARG A 80 -6.57 23.92 -9.06
CA ARG A 80 -7.59 25.00 -9.04
C ARG A 80 -9.01 24.49 -9.24
N GLY A 81 -9.18 23.41 -9.99
CA GLY A 81 -10.48 22.77 -10.22
C GLY A 81 -10.95 21.93 -9.04
N CYS A 82 -10.13 21.68 -8.02
CA CYS A 82 -10.53 20.93 -6.83
C CYS A 82 -11.19 21.88 -5.81
N PRO A 83 -12.48 21.69 -5.46
CA PRO A 83 -13.17 22.61 -4.55
C PRO A 83 -12.81 22.43 -3.07
N TYR A 84 -12.07 21.37 -2.72
CA TYR A 84 -11.79 20.98 -1.32
C TYR A 84 -10.33 21.12 -0.92
N ASP A 85 -9.50 21.78 -1.74
CA ASP A 85 -8.05 21.93 -1.51
C ASP A 85 -7.32 20.59 -1.24
N THR A 86 -7.89 19.47 -1.70
CA THR A 86 -7.29 18.13 -1.57
C THR A 86 -5.96 18.07 -2.31
N LEU A 87 -5.91 18.63 -3.52
CA LEU A 87 -4.77 18.53 -4.41
C LEU A 87 -3.80 19.69 -4.16
N GLN A 88 -2.50 19.38 -4.14
CA GLN A 88 -1.43 20.37 -4.07
C GLN A 88 -0.35 20.07 -5.10
N LEU A 89 0.36 21.11 -5.54
CA LEU A 89 1.51 20.97 -6.43
C LEU A 89 2.78 20.69 -5.63
N ALA A 90 3.49 19.64 -6.02
CA ALA A 90 4.80 19.30 -5.45
C ALA A 90 5.81 20.44 -5.64
N ARG A 91 6.43 20.85 -4.54
CA ARG A 91 7.53 21.81 -4.51
C ARG A 91 8.85 21.07 -4.59
N LEU A 92 9.92 21.83 -4.80
CA LEU A 92 11.27 21.27 -4.73
C LEU A 92 11.54 20.83 -3.29
N GLY A 93 11.94 19.56 -3.11
CA GLY A 93 12.22 18.98 -1.80
C GLY A 93 11.12 18.08 -1.22
N ASP A 94 9.90 18.10 -1.78
CA ASP A 94 8.77 17.29 -1.28
C ASP A 94 8.91 15.77 -1.54
N GLY A 95 9.99 15.32 -2.18
CA GLY A 95 10.17 13.91 -2.56
C GLY A 95 9.21 13.43 -3.67
N VAL A 96 8.35 14.31 -4.18
CA VAL A 96 7.47 14.10 -5.34
C VAL A 96 8.05 14.83 -6.55
N ALA A 97 7.80 14.32 -7.75
CA ALA A 97 8.12 15.00 -9.00
C ALA A 97 7.59 16.46 -9.00
N THR A 98 8.51 17.42 -9.01
CA THR A 98 8.18 18.84 -8.83
C THR A 98 7.17 19.34 -9.88
N GLY A 99 6.21 20.15 -9.43
CA GLY A 99 5.14 20.73 -10.21
C GLY A 99 4.02 19.75 -10.59
N THR A 100 4.07 18.50 -10.11
CA THR A 100 2.99 17.53 -10.34
C THR A 100 1.98 17.55 -9.19
N PRO A 101 0.67 17.35 -9.47
CA PRO A 101 -0.37 17.32 -8.46
C PRO A 101 -0.37 16.00 -7.67
N TYR A 102 -0.58 16.09 -6.37
CA TYR A 102 -0.79 14.95 -5.48
C TYR A 102 -1.63 15.36 -4.27
N PHE A 103 -2.06 14.39 -3.48
CA PHE A 103 -2.64 14.61 -2.16
C PHE A 103 -2.11 13.59 -1.15
N GLU A 104 -2.24 13.90 0.13
CA GLU A 104 -1.92 13.01 1.24
C GLU A 104 -3.21 12.66 1.96
N ALA A 105 -3.61 11.39 1.90
CA ALA A 105 -4.91 10.92 2.40
C ALA A 105 -5.15 11.26 3.88
N ARG A 106 -4.12 11.17 4.75
CA ARG A 106 -4.24 11.53 6.17
C ARG A 106 -4.48 13.02 6.42
N LYS A 107 -4.06 13.91 5.50
CA LYS A 107 -4.23 15.37 5.65
C LYS A 107 -5.61 15.79 5.16
N ILE A 108 -5.84 15.70 3.86
CA ILE A 108 -7.11 16.06 3.20
C ILE A 108 -7.36 14.97 2.14
N PRO A 109 -8.35 14.08 2.33
CA PRO A 109 -8.66 13.03 1.38
C PRO A 109 -9.41 13.59 0.16
N CYS A 110 -9.58 12.75 -0.86
CA CYS A 110 -10.47 13.06 -1.98
C CYS A 110 -11.93 12.97 -1.54
N GLU A 111 -12.68 14.04 -1.76
CA GLU A 111 -14.10 14.10 -1.40
C GLU A 111 -15.03 13.32 -2.34
N MET A 112 -14.49 12.78 -3.45
CA MET A 112 -15.22 11.99 -4.45
C MET A 112 -16.37 12.76 -5.13
N CYS A 113 -16.06 13.96 -5.66
CA CYS A 113 -17.04 14.79 -6.39
C CYS A 113 -17.59 14.03 -7.61
N ASP A 114 -18.91 14.03 -7.80
CA ASP A 114 -19.60 13.31 -8.89
C ASP A 114 -19.24 13.84 -10.28
N ASP A 115 -18.98 15.14 -10.39
CA ASP A 115 -18.65 15.85 -11.64
C ASP A 115 -17.15 15.84 -11.98
N ILE A 116 -16.30 15.34 -11.06
CA ILE A 116 -14.86 15.16 -11.20
C ILE A 116 -14.15 16.39 -11.85
N PRO A 117 -14.27 17.59 -11.25
CA PRO A 117 -13.87 18.85 -11.90
C PRO A 117 -12.35 18.92 -12.16
N CYS A 118 -11.55 18.25 -11.33
CA CYS A 118 -10.11 18.13 -11.53
C CYS A 118 -9.72 17.41 -12.83
N VAL A 119 -10.46 16.38 -13.25
CA VAL A 119 -10.26 15.66 -14.52
C VAL A 119 -10.72 16.53 -15.68
N ALA A 120 -11.88 17.16 -15.57
CA ALA A 120 -12.42 18.05 -16.61
C ALA A 120 -11.47 19.22 -16.93
N ALA A 121 -10.83 19.77 -15.89
CA ALA A 121 -9.86 20.85 -16.00
C ALA A 121 -8.52 20.45 -16.62
N CYS A 122 -8.21 19.16 -16.77
CA CYS A 122 -6.93 18.70 -17.34
C CYS A 122 -6.93 18.86 -18.88
N PRO A 123 -6.03 19.69 -19.45
CA PRO A 123 -6.00 19.91 -20.90
C PRO A 123 -5.21 18.84 -21.68
N THR A 124 -4.28 18.13 -21.02
CA THR A 124 -3.33 17.25 -21.72
C THR A 124 -3.68 15.77 -21.69
N GLY A 125 -4.75 15.38 -20.98
CA GLY A 125 -5.10 13.97 -20.80
C GLY A 125 -4.18 13.23 -19.82
N ALA A 126 -3.37 13.94 -19.02
CA ALA A 126 -2.65 13.33 -17.90
C ALA A 126 -3.62 12.71 -16.88
N LEU A 127 -4.81 13.28 -16.78
CA LEU A 127 -5.97 12.66 -16.14
C LEU A 127 -6.94 12.20 -17.25
N ASP A 128 -7.39 10.95 -17.17
CA ASP A 128 -8.28 10.33 -18.14
C ASP A 128 -9.68 10.96 -18.11
N ARG A 129 -10.00 11.70 -19.18
CA ARG A 129 -11.31 12.37 -19.40
C ARG A 129 -12.45 11.39 -19.66
N GLY A 130 -12.13 10.12 -19.94
CA GLY A 130 -13.06 9.00 -20.04
C GLY A 130 -13.62 8.57 -18.69
N LEU A 131 -12.99 8.95 -17.57
CA LEU A 131 -13.53 8.73 -16.23
C LEU A 131 -14.77 9.61 -16.01
N LYS A 132 -15.96 8.99 -16.10
CA LYS A 132 -17.26 9.64 -15.84
C LYS A 132 -17.86 9.29 -14.49
N ASP A 133 -17.41 8.20 -13.90
CA ASP A 133 -17.89 7.68 -12.62
C ASP A 133 -16.72 7.65 -11.64
N ILE A 134 -16.81 8.49 -10.60
CA ILE A 134 -15.78 8.63 -9.58
C ILE A 134 -15.55 7.33 -8.79
N GLY A 135 -16.56 6.46 -8.71
CA GLY A 135 -16.47 5.13 -8.10
C GLY A 135 -15.55 4.16 -8.84
N LYS A 136 -15.21 4.46 -10.11
CA LYS A 136 -14.26 3.68 -10.92
C LYS A 136 -12.84 4.22 -10.88
N ALA A 137 -12.61 5.35 -10.21
CA ALA A 137 -11.29 5.93 -10.09
C ALA A 137 -10.33 4.96 -9.36
N LYS A 138 -9.07 4.94 -9.78
CA LYS A 138 -8.00 4.17 -9.15
C LYS A 138 -6.84 5.09 -8.76
N MET A 139 -7.02 5.84 -7.67
CA MET A 139 -6.01 6.76 -7.13
C MET A 139 -4.95 6.00 -6.32
N GLY A 140 -5.38 4.98 -5.58
CA GLY A 140 -4.55 4.15 -4.72
C GLY A 140 -5.34 2.98 -4.16
N LEU A 141 -4.78 2.27 -3.19
CA LEU A 141 -5.42 1.16 -2.50
C LEU A 141 -5.27 1.34 -0.99
N ALA A 142 -6.39 1.26 -0.26
CA ALA A 142 -6.37 1.23 1.19
C ALA A 142 -5.91 -0.15 1.68
N VAL A 143 -5.02 -0.17 2.67
CA VAL A 143 -4.49 -1.39 3.28
C VAL A 143 -4.49 -1.20 4.79
N LEU A 144 -4.99 -2.19 5.52
CA LEU A 144 -4.83 -2.25 6.96
C LEU A 144 -3.42 -2.75 7.27
N ILE A 145 -2.51 -1.81 7.54
CA ILE A 145 -1.08 -2.08 7.75
C ILE A 145 -0.82 -2.48 9.20
N ASP A 146 -1.55 -1.88 10.14
CA ASP A 146 -1.33 -2.09 11.57
C ASP A 146 -2.53 -2.81 12.20
N GLN A 147 -2.44 -4.14 12.23
CA GLN A 147 -3.43 -4.98 12.89
C GLN A 147 -3.28 -4.97 14.41
N GLU A 148 -2.09 -4.65 14.94
CA GLU A 148 -1.84 -4.69 16.39
C GLU A 148 -2.47 -3.49 17.11
N ASN A 149 -2.50 -2.32 16.48
CA ASN A 149 -3.10 -1.11 17.05
C ASN A 149 -4.52 -0.82 16.53
N CYS A 150 -5.01 -1.59 15.55
CA CYS A 150 -6.39 -1.42 15.07
C CYS A 150 -7.39 -1.77 16.18
N LEU A 151 -8.28 -0.84 16.52
CA LEU A 151 -9.25 -1.02 17.59
C LEU A 151 -10.16 -2.26 17.40
N ASN A 152 -10.50 -2.62 16.16
CA ASN A 152 -11.28 -3.84 15.87
C ASN A 152 -10.51 -5.14 16.17
N PHE A 153 -9.21 -5.15 15.89
CA PHE A 153 -8.34 -6.29 16.22
C PHE A 153 -8.09 -6.39 17.73
N LEU A 154 -8.14 -5.27 18.45
CA LEU A 154 -8.15 -5.23 19.91
C LEU A 154 -9.50 -5.65 20.53
N GLY A 155 -10.52 -5.93 19.70
CA GLY A 155 -11.84 -6.37 20.15
C GLY A 155 -12.82 -5.25 20.51
N LEU A 156 -12.46 -3.98 20.24
CA LEU A 156 -13.37 -2.83 20.38
C LEU A 156 -14.22 -2.66 19.12
N ARG A 157 -15.46 -2.18 19.27
CA ARG A 157 -16.34 -1.93 18.13
C ARG A 157 -16.03 -0.58 17.48
N CYS A 158 -15.20 -0.57 16.44
CA CYS A 158 -14.89 0.61 15.64
C CYS A 158 -15.26 0.39 14.18
N ASP A 159 -16.27 1.10 13.67
CA ASP A 159 -16.73 0.97 12.27
C ASP A 159 -16.51 2.25 11.46
N VAL A 160 -15.63 3.14 11.93
CA VAL A 160 -15.41 4.46 11.33
C VAL A 160 -14.89 4.37 9.89
N CYS A 161 -13.85 3.57 9.64
CA CYS A 161 -13.29 3.40 8.29
C CYS A 161 -14.30 2.78 7.31
N TYR A 162 -15.16 1.90 7.80
CA TYR A 162 -16.23 1.26 7.04
C TYR A 162 -17.35 2.26 6.71
N ARG A 163 -17.87 3.00 7.71
CA ARG A 163 -18.98 3.95 7.53
C ARG A 163 -18.62 5.18 6.70
N VAL A 164 -17.38 5.65 6.77
CA VAL A 164 -16.93 6.80 5.97
C VAL A 164 -16.64 6.42 4.52
N CYS A 165 -16.56 5.13 4.21
CA CYS A 165 -16.27 4.66 2.86
C CYS A 165 -17.41 5.03 1.90
N PRO A 166 -17.17 5.81 0.83
CA PRO A 166 -18.20 6.11 -0.17
C PRO A 166 -18.68 4.87 -0.94
N VAL A 167 -17.87 3.81 -0.93
CA VAL A 167 -18.11 2.53 -1.61
C VAL A 167 -18.27 1.44 -0.54
N ILE A 168 -19.09 1.73 0.48
CA ILE A 168 -19.41 0.83 1.59
C ILE A 168 -19.96 -0.51 1.09
N ASP A 169 -19.75 -1.59 1.87
CA ASP A 169 -20.13 -2.98 1.55
C ASP A 169 -19.44 -3.60 0.32
N LYS A 170 -18.71 -2.80 -0.46
CA LYS A 170 -17.97 -3.26 -1.64
C LYS A 170 -16.47 -3.07 -1.46
N ALA A 171 -16.01 -1.85 -1.20
CA ALA A 171 -14.59 -1.54 -1.03
C ALA A 171 -14.09 -1.93 0.36
N ILE A 172 -14.91 -1.80 1.40
CA ILE A 172 -14.59 -2.22 2.75
C ILE A 172 -15.77 -3.02 3.30
N THR A 173 -15.51 -4.22 3.80
CA THR A 173 -16.47 -5.07 4.51
C THR A 173 -16.02 -5.30 5.95
N LEU A 174 -16.95 -5.65 6.84
CA LEU A 174 -16.63 -6.04 8.22
C LEU A 174 -16.81 -7.55 8.36
N GLU A 175 -15.70 -8.27 8.45
CA GLU A 175 -15.68 -9.72 8.69
C GLU A 175 -15.88 -10.02 10.17
N ARG A 176 -16.85 -10.89 10.47
CA ARG A 176 -17.16 -11.33 11.83
C ARG A 176 -16.30 -12.52 12.19
N ILE A 177 -15.42 -12.34 13.17
CA ILE A 177 -14.56 -13.40 13.69
C ILE A 177 -14.79 -13.54 15.20
N HIS A 178 -14.75 -14.76 15.72
CA HIS A 178 -14.88 -15.02 17.15
C HIS A 178 -13.71 -14.40 17.93
N ASN A 179 -13.98 -13.69 19.02
CA ASN A 179 -12.91 -13.11 19.84
C ASN A 179 -12.26 -14.18 20.72
N PRO A 180 -10.97 -14.52 20.54
CA PRO A 180 -10.32 -15.55 21.34
C PRO A 180 -10.17 -15.17 22.82
N ARG A 181 -10.24 -13.89 23.19
CA ARG A 181 -10.18 -13.43 24.59
C ARG A 181 -11.53 -13.45 25.30
N SER A 182 -12.64 -13.50 24.58
CA SER A 182 -13.98 -13.50 25.18
C SER A 182 -14.92 -14.41 24.41
N ASP A 183 -15.44 -15.41 25.12
CA ASP A 183 -16.37 -16.44 24.64
C ASP A 183 -17.69 -15.90 24.02
N ARG A 184 -18.02 -14.63 24.23
CA ARG A 184 -19.32 -14.04 23.84
C ARG A 184 -19.27 -12.88 22.84
N HIS A 185 -18.10 -12.37 22.48
CA HIS A 185 -17.99 -11.22 21.56
C HIS A 185 -17.40 -11.62 20.21
N ALA A 186 -17.88 -10.98 19.15
CA ALA A 186 -17.28 -11.05 17.82
C ALA A 186 -16.42 -9.81 17.56
N MET A 187 -15.25 -10.01 16.97
CA MET A 187 -14.45 -8.96 16.36
C MET A 187 -15.00 -8.67 14.97
N LEU A 188 -15.06 -7.40 14.60
CA LEU A 188 -15.50 -6.93 13.29
C LEU A 188 -14.30 -6.41 12.51
N LEU A 189 -13.57 -7.31 11.84
CA LEU A 189 -12.32 -6.96 11.19
C LEU A 189 -12.61 -6.25 9.85
N PRO A 190 -12.02 -5.06 9.60
CA PRO A 190 -12.22 -4.36 8.35
C PRO A 190 -11.36 -5.01 7.26
N THR A 191 -12.01 -5.57 6.25
CA THR A 191 -11.36 -6.13 5.05
C THR A 191 -11.54 -5.18 3.89
N VAL A 192 -10.43 -4.80 3.24
CA VAL A 192 -10.44 -3.94 2.04
C VAL A 192 -10.39 -4.81 0.78
N HIS A 193 -11.31 -4.58 -0.15
CA HIS A 193 -11.35 -5.25 -1.45
C HIS A 193 -10.78 -4.36 -2.54
N SER A 194 -9.65 -4.78 -3.13
CA SER A 194 -8.90 -3.98 -4.11
C SER A 194 -9.67 -3.68 -5.40
N GLU A 195 -10.61 -4.55 -5.77
CA GLU A 195 -11.44 -4.39 -6.96
C GLU A 195 -12.33 -3.14 -6.88
N HIS A 196 -12.84 -2.82 -5.69
CA HIS A 196 -13.77 -1.73 -5.48
C HIS A 196 -13.15 -0.51 -4.80
N CYS A 197 -12.02 -0.67 -4.10
CA CYS A 197 -11.32 0.45 -3.51
C CYS A 197 -10.86 1.45 -4.59
N THR A 198 -11.18 2.73 -4.38
CA THR A 198 -10.76 3.83 -5.26
C THR A 198 -9.47 4.51 -4.80
N GLY A 199 -9.10 4.32 -3.53
CA GLY A 199 -7.97 5.02 -2.90
C GLY A 199 -8.27 6.49 -2.56
N CYS A 200 -9.52 6.85 -2.27
CA CYS A 200 -9.89 8.23 -1.93
C CYS A 200 -9.28 8.76 -0.63
N GLY A 201 -8.88 7.88 0.31
CA GLY A 201 -8.24 8.30 1.56
C GLY A 201 -9.17 8.62 2.72
N LYS A 202 -10.50 8.64 2.54
CA LYS A 202 -11.43 8.97 3.63
C LYS A 202 -11.26 8.06 4.85
N CYS A 203 -11.03 6.76 4.64
CA CYS A 203 -10.80 5.79 5.71
C CYS A 203 -9.52 6.07 6.52
N GLU A 204 -8.45 6.56 5.88
CA GLU A 204 -7.19 6.90 6.54
C GLU A 204 -7.34 8.19 7.35
N LYS A 205 -7.98 9.22 6.77
CA LYS A 205 -8.26 10.49 7.46
C LYS A 205 -9.10 10.29 8.71
N SER A 206 -10.14 9.47 8.62
CA SER A 206 -11.09 9.25 9.71
C SER A 206 -10.63 8.20 10.72
N CYS A 207 -9.46 7.60 10.54
CA CYS A 207 -8.91 6.69 11.54
C CYS A 207 -8.72 7.43 12.87
N VAL A 208 -9.38 6.95 13.92
CA VAL A 208 -9.45 7.62 15.24
C VAL A 208 -8.17 7.50 16.07
N LEU A 209 -7.14 6.82 15.56
CA LEU A 209 -5.86 6.73 16.24
C LEU A 209 -5.18 8.11 16.28
N PRO A 210 -4.62 8.52 17.45
CA PRO A 210 -4.09 9.86 17.64
C PRO A 210 -2.81 10.12 16.84
N GLY A 211 -2.02 9.07 16.58
CA GLY A 211 -0.80 9.12 15.78
C GLY A 211 -1.06 8.70 14.33
N GLU A 212 -0.27 7.74 13.84
CA GLU A 212 -0.42 7.16 12.50
C GLU A 212 -1.71 6.32 12.37
N ALA A 213 -2.26 6.24 11.17
CA ALA A 213 -3.48 5.48 10.92
C ALA A 213 -3.14 4.00 10.77
N ALA A 214 -4.00 3.13 11.32
CA ALA A 214 -3.86 1.69 11.12
C ALA A 214 -4.14 1.26 9.67
N ILE A 215 -5.07 1.97 9.02
CA ILE A 215 -5.38 1.83 7.60
C ILE A 215 -4.77 3.00 6.83
N LYS A 216 -3.95 2.70 5.81
CA LYS A 216 -3.32 3.72 4.96
C LYS A 216 -3.63 3.47 3.49
N VAL A 217 -3.72 4.53 2.72
CA VAL A 217 -3.82 4.47 1.26
C VAL A 217 -2.43 4.60 0.68
N LEU A 218 -2.06 3.62 -0.14
CA LEU A 218 -0.78 3.56 -0.82
C LEU A 218 -0.99 3.44 -2.34
N PRO A 219 0.00 3.80 -3.17
CA PRO A 219 0.02 3.43 -4.57
C PRO A 219 -0.20 1.92 -4.76
N VAL A 220 -1.02 1.53 -5.73
CA VAL A 220 -1.40 0.12 -5.96
C VAL A 220 -0.17 -0.79 -6.09
N ARG A 221 0.89 -0.32 -6.76
CA ARG A 221 2.17 -1.03 -6.93
C ARG A 221 2.88 -1.41 -5.62
N LEU A 222 2.60 -0.68 -4.53
CA LEU A 222 3.16 -0.93 -3.19
C LEU A 222 2.19 -1.74 -2.32
N ALA A 223 0.89 -1.53 -2.53
CA ALA A 223 -0.16 -2.12 -1.72
C ALA A 223 -0.51 -3.57 -2.12
N GLN A 224 -0.39 -3.90 -3.41
CA GLN A 224 -0.89 -5.16 -3.97
C GLN A 224 0.25 -5.98 -4.61
N GLY A 225 0.36 -7.25 -4.22
CA GLY A 225 1.27 -8.22 -4.84
C GLY A 225 0.77 -8.71 -6.20
N SER A 226 1.68 -9.26 -7.01
CA SER A 226 1.34 -9.90 -8.29
C SER A 226 0.62 -11.23 -8.05
N LYS A 227 -0.32 -11.57 -8.95
CA LYS A 227 -0.86 -12.94 -8.99
C LYS A 227 0.29 -13.91 -9.31
N ALA A 228 0.31 -15.07 -8.66
CA ALA A 228 1.21 -16.13 -9.02
C ALA A 228 0.73 -16.75 -10.34
N GLU A 229 1.43 -16.48 -11.45
CA GLU A 229 1.04 -16.95 -12.80
C GLU A 229 0.94 -18.47 -12.88
N HIS A 230 1.73 -19.18 -12.08
CA HIS A 230 1.72 -20.64 -11.99
C HIS A 230 0.56 -21.20 -11.15
N TYR A 231 -0.15 -20.36 -10.38
CA TYR A 231 -1.28 -20.77 -9.56
C TYR A 231 -2.59 -20.32 -10.21
N LEU A 232 -3.13 -21.20 -11.06
CA LEU A 232 -4.46 -21.03 -11.62
C LEU A 232 -5.49 -21.24 -10.50
N ARG A 233 -6.31 -20.22 -10.27
CA ARG A 233 -7.36 -20.26 -9.25
C ARG A 233 -8.50 -21.11 -9.78
N GLY A 234 -8.65 -22.32 -9.27
CA GLY A 234 -9.64 -23.28 -9.78
C GLY A 234 -11.08 -22.75 -9.85
N TRP A 235 -11.49 -21.82 -8.98
CA TRP A 235 -12.80 -21.19 -9.03
C TRP A 235 -12.95 -20.14 -10.17
N GLU A 236 -11.88 -19.42 -10.52
CA GLU A 236 -11.88 -18.49 -11.67
C GLU A 236 -11.93 -19.29 -12.97
N GLU A 237 -11.10 -20.33 -13.07
CA GLU A 237 -11.06 -21.23 -14.23
C GLU A 237 -12.37 -22.00 -14.42
N LYS A 238 -12.96 -22.52 -13.33
CA LYS A 238 -14.27 -23.17 -13.38
C LYS A 238 -15.36 -22.23 -13.90
N LYS A 239 -15.34 -20.97 -13.46
CA LYS A 239 -16.31 -19.97 -13.92
C LYS A 239 -16.13 -19.65 -15.42
N ALA A 240 -14.88 -19.67 -15.91
CA ALA A 240 -14.57 -19.45 -17.31
C ALA A 240 -14.93 -20.65 -18.20
N ALA A 241 -14.62 -21.86 -17.75
CA ALA A 241 -14.86 -23.11 -18.49
C ALA A 241 -16.30 -23.65 -18.35
N GLY A 242 -17.04 -23.18 -17.35
CA GLY A 242 -18.39 -23.69 -17.02
C GLY A 242 -18.38 -24.96 -16.16
N GLU A 243 -17.24 -25.65 -16.06
CA GLU A 243 -17.05 -26.87 -15.27
C GLU A 243 -15.68 -26.90 -14.59
N SER A 244 -15.50 -27.83 -13.64
CA SER A 244 -14.21 -28.00 -12.96
C SER A 244 -13.14 -28.49 -13.92
N LEU A 245 -12.00 -27.80 -14.00
CA LEU A 245 -10.86 -28.24 -14.83
C LEU A 245 -10.23 -29.56 -14.36
N ILE A 246 -10.48 -29.96 -13.11
CA ILE A 246 -9.95 -31.20 -12.52
C ILE A 246 -10.95 -32.37 -12.72
N GLY A 247 -12.04 -32.15 -13.44
CA GLY A 247 -13.16 -33.09 -13.55
C GLY A 247 -13.99 -33.17 -12.27
N GLU A 248 -14.90 -34.13 -12.21
CA GLU A 248 -15.57 -34.51 -10.95
C GLU A 248 -14.55 -35.19 -10.04
N GLN A 249 -14.53 -34.77 -8.78
CA GLN A 249 -13.66 -35.37 -7.78
C GLN A 249 -14.17 -36.79 -7.53
N VAL A 250 -13.46 -37.78 -8.09
CA VAL A 250 -13.81 -39.19 -7.93
C VAL A 250 -13.81 -39.52 -6.44
N GLU A 251 -14.98 -39.84 -5.89
CA GLU A 251 -15.08 -40.36 -4.53
C GLU A 251 -14.42 -41.75 -4.51
N LEU A 252 -13.18 -41.78 -4.01
CA LEU A 252 -12.50 -43.03 -3.75
C LEU A 252 -13.18 -43.72 -2.57
N PRO A 253 -13.59 -44.99 -2.68
CA PRO A 253 -14.18 -45.72 -1.57
C PRO A 253 -13.15 -45.79 -0.44
N VAL A 254 -13.49 -45.18 0.70
CA VAL A 254 -12.69 -45.32 1.92
C VAL A 254 -13.06 -46.66 2.53
N ARG A 255 -12.09 -47.60 2.54
CA ARG A 255 -12.31 -48.96 3.04
C ARG A 255 -12.89 -48.93 4.46
N GLY A 256 -14.07 -49.51 4.66
CA GLY A 256 -14.80 -49.56 5.94
C GLY A 256 -15.78 -48.40 6.19
N LEU A 257 -15.96 -47.48 5.23
CA LEU A 257 -16.89 -46.36 5.31
C LEU A 257 -17.77 -46.25 4.05
N GLU A 258 -17.93 -47.34 3.29
CA GLU A 258 -18.61 -47.37 1.99
C GLU A 258 -20.10 -46.99 2.08
N GLY A 259 -20.70 -47.01 3.27
CA GLY A 259 -22.08 -46.60 3.54
C GLY A 259 -22.23 -45.24 4.24
N LYS A 260 -21.16 -44.45 4.41
CA LYS A 260 -21.17 -43.18 5.15
C LYS A 260 -20.89 -42.00 4.24
N ALA A 261 -21.48 -40.84 4.56
CA ALA A 261 -21.25 -39.61 3.83
C ALA A 261 -19.78 -39.18 3.94
N HIS A 262 -19.26 -38.51 2.92
CA HIS A 262 -17.87 -38.04 2.91
C HIS A 262 -17.58 -37.12 4.11
N GLY A 263 -16.57 -37.47 4.92
CA GLY A 263 -16.22 -36.76 6.15
C GLY A 263 -16.95 -37.23 7.42
N ASP A 264 -17.87 -38.18 7.32
CA ASP A 264 -18.54 -38.77 8.48
C ASP A 264 -17.70 -39.90 9.09
N THR A 265 -17.01 -39.58 10.19
CA THR A 265 -16.17 -40.53 10.95
C THR A 265 -16.92 -41.21 12.10
N ARG A 266 -18.22 -40.97 12.25
CA ARG A 266 -19.00 -41.52 13.37
C ARG A 266 -19.17 -43.03 13.19
N VAL A 267 -18.86 -43.79 14.24
CA VAL A 267 -19.09 -45.23 14.30
C VAL A 267 -20.57 -45.47 14.62
N GLY A 268 -21.26 -46.31 13.84
CA GLY A 268 -22.63 -46.69 14.14
C GLY A 268 -22.70 -47.49 15.45
N PRO A 269 -23.82 -47.45 16.18
CA PRO A 269 -23.99 -48.29 17.36
C PRO A 269 -23.76 -49.77 17.00
N GLY A 270 -22.73 -50.40 17.59
CA GLY A 270 -22.38 -51.81 17.34
C GLY A 270 -21.32 -52.07 16.26
N GLU A 271 -20.82 -51.05 15.54
CA GLU A 271 -19.78 -51.18 14.50
C GLU A 271 -18.34 -50.94 15.00
N GLY A 272 -18.14 -50.88 16.32
CA GLY A 272 -16.81 -50.83 16.91
C GLY A 272 -16.02 -52.13 16.68
N PRO A 273 -14.69 -52.13 16.86
CA PRO A 273 -13.89 -53.35 16.70
C PRO A 273 -14.44 -54.47 17.59
N ALA A 274 -14.94 -55.54 16.97
CA ALA A 274 -15.26 -56.79 17.63
C ALA A 274 -13.95 -57.53 17.96
N GLY A 275 -13.23 -57.01 18.94
CA GLY A 275 -12.13 -57.70 19.60
C GLY A 275 -12.66 -58.38 20.85
N ASP A 276 -12.23 -59.62 21.05
CA ASP A 276 -12.55 -60.52 22.15
C ASP A 276 -12.83 -59.82 23.50
N GLU A 277 -13.74 -60.37 24.30
CA GLU A 277 -14.12 -59.97 25.67
C GLU A 277 -12.95 -59.86 26.68
N GLN A 278 -11.70 -59.96 26.24
CA GLN A 278 -10.50 -59.95 27.06
C GLN A 278 -9.64 -58.73 26.71
N ALA A 279 -9.57 -57.82 27.68
CA ALA A 279 -8.72 -56.63 27.75
C ALA A 279 -9.31 -55.31 27.18
N VAL A 280 -10.50 -54.93 27.64
CA VAL A 280 -10.68 -53.51 28.01
C VAL A 280 -10.16 -53.39 29.44
N PRO A 281 -9.01 -52.76 29.72
CA PRO A 281 -8.59 -52.53 31.11
C PRO A 281 -9.71 -51.75 31.79
N ASP A 282 -10.10 -52.22 32.99
CA ASP A 282 -11.18 -51.68 33.80
C ASP A 282 -11.04 -50.16 33.94
N TYR A 283 -11.72 -49.42 33.05
CA TYR A 283 -11.75 -47.98 33.09
C TYR A 283 -12.67 -47.60 34.23
N LYS A 284 -12.07 -47.39 35.41
CA LYS A 284 -12.73 -46.61 36.44
C LYS A 284 -12.92 -45.20 35.89
N PRO A 285 -14.17 -44.72 35.74
CA PRO A 285 -14.43 -43.34 35.40
C PRO A 285 -13.65 -42.47 36.38
N PHE A 286 -12.87 -41.53 35.88
CA PHE A 286 -12.33 -40.49 36.75
C PHE A 286 -13.52 -39.87 37.48
N PRO A 287 -13.49 -39.74 38.82
CA PRO A 287 -14.53 -39.02 39.53
C PRO A 287 -14.66 -37.67 38.86
N LYS A 288 -15.90 -37.27 38.54
CA LYS A 288 -16.19 -35.96 37.96
C LYS A 288 -15.32 -34.94 38.71
N PRO A 289 -14.46 -34.16 38.03
CA PRO A 289 -13.87 -33.01 38.68
C PRO A 289 -15.04 -32.24 39.27
N GLY A 290 -15.00 -31.99 40.58
CA GLY A 290 -15.97 -31.11 41.22
C GLY A 290 -16.09 -29.88 40.34
N GLY A 291 -17.32 -29.53 39.96
CA GLY A 291 -17.57 -28.43 39.04
C GLY A 291 -16.70 -27.26 39.45
N LEU A 292 -15.92 -26.73 38.51
CA LEU A 292 -15.25 -25.46 38.70
C LEU A 292 -16.38 -24.44 38.88
N ASP A 293 -16.70 -24.15 40.15
CA ASP A 293 -17.37 -22.92 40.50
C ASP A 293 -16.44 -21.81 40.02
N SER A 294 -16.73 -21.23 38.86
CA SER A 294 -15.92 -20.18 38.26
C SER A 294 -15.95 -18.90 39.08
N GLY A 295 -16.63 -18.89 40.25
CA GLY A 295 -16.76 -17.72 41.12
C GLY A 295 -17.42 -16.54 40.43
N TRP A 296 -18.00 -16.75 39.24
CA TRP A 296 -18.55 -15.71 38.41
C TRP A 296 -19.97 -15.43 38.91
N LYS A 297 -20.10 -14.36 39.69
CA LYS A 297 -21.41 -13.79 40.02
C LYS A 297 -21.84 -12.84 38.89
N PRO A 298 -23.13 -12.84 38.54
CA PRO A 298 -23.70 -12.00 37.48
C PRO A 298 -23.58 -10.50 37.75
#